data_AF-A0A9D1MRB1-F1
#
_entry.id   AF-A0A9D1MRB1-F1
#
_cell.length_a   1.000
_cell.length_b   1.000
_cell.length_c   1.000
_cell.angle_alpha   90.00
_cell.angle_beta   90.00
_cell.angle_gamma   90.00
#
_symmetry.space_group_name_H-M   'P 1'
#
loop_
_entity.id
_entity.type
_entity.pdbx_description
1 polymer ?
#
loop_
_entity_poly.entity_id
_entity_poly.type
_entity_poly.pdbx_seq_one_letter_code
_entity_poly.pdbx_strand_id
1 'polypeptide(L)' 'SRVCTGRVAPIYSYEGGGQILAGLGVIWAGTLTAAKARLKLMVLLANGVKGSDLQMYFK' A
#
# COMPACT_ATOMS: atom_id res chain seq x y z
N SER A 1 -6.42 5.08 -1.87
CA SER A 1 -7.01 6.43 -1.92
C SER A 1 -8.47 6.36 -1.51
N ARG A 2 -9.03 7.43 -0.91
CA ARG A 2 -10.49 7.56 -0.74
C ARG A 2 -11.19 7.95 -2.05
N VAL A 3 -10.43 8.48 -2.99
CA VAL A 3 -10.89 8.78 -4.34
C VAL A 3 -10.87 7.50 -5.19
N CYS A 4 -11.86 7.38 -6.09
CA CYS A 4 -12.05 6.23 -6.96
C CYS A 4 -10.99 6.09 -8.07
N THR A 5 -10.25 7.17 -8.37
CA THR A 5 -9.33 7.26 -9.51
C THR A 5 -7.95 7.83 -9.14
N GLY A 6 -6.94 7.60 -10.00
CA GLY A 6 -5.59 8.11 -9.76
C GLY A 6 -4.75 7.24 -8.83
N ARG A 7 -3.54 7.73 -8.51
CA ARG A 7 -2.50 6.99 -7.77
C ARG A 7 -2.20 7.66 -6.44
N VAL A 8 -1.92 6.85 -5.42
CA VAL A 8 -1.35 7.38 -4.16
C VAL A 8 0.17 7.51 -4.32
N ALA A 9 0.73 8.69 -4.04
CA ALA A 9 2.16 8.95 -4.13
C ALA A 9 2.69 9.65 -2.86
N PRO A 10 3.90 9.31 -2.37
CA PRO A 10 4.50 9.88 -1.17
C PRO A 10 5.15 11.25 -1.43
N ILE A 11 4.38 12.22 -1.92
CA ILE A 11 4.91 13.53 -2.33
C ILE A 11 4.93 14.52 -1.15
N TYR A 12 4.01 14.37 -0.21
CA TYR A 12 3.86 15.30 0.90
C TYR A 12 4.76 14.96 2.08
N SER A 13 5.50 15.97 2.56
CA SER A 13 6.57 15.88 3.56
C SER A 13 6.20 16.40 4.96
N TYR A 14 4.93 16.76 5.19
CA TYR A 14 4.46 17.19 6.51
C TYR A 14 4.23 15.99 7.46
N GLU A 15 4.01 16.25 8.75
CA GLU A 15 3.74 15.23 9.76
C GLU A 15 2.55 14.33 9.38
N GLY A 16 2.76 13.00 9.35
CA GLY A 16 1.75 12.05 8.87
C GLY A 16 1.53 12.06 7.34
N GLY A 17 2.30 12.87 6.61
CA GLY A 17 2.33 12.89 5.16
C GLY A 17 2.92 11.61 4.56
N GLY A 18 2.65 11.41 3.27
CA GLY A 18 3.04 10.20 2.55
C GLY A 18 4.55 9.91 2.57
N GLN A 19 5.41 10.93 2.63
CA GLN A 19 6.86 10.75 2.70
C GLN A 19 7.30 10.13 4.04
N ILE A 20 6.69 10.56 5.16
CA ILE A 20 6.96 10.00 6.49
C ILE A 20 6.44 8.55 6.54
N LEU A 21 5.23 8.32 6.07
CA LEU A 21 4.65 6.97 6.02
C LEU A 21 5.52 6.00 5.21
N ALA A 22 6.10 6.45 4.11
CA ALA A 22 7.05 5.64 3.34
C ALA A 22 8.28 5.23 4.16
N GLY A 23 8.83 6.13 4.96
CA GLY A 23 9.94 5.83 5.89
C GLY A 23 9.58 4.84 7.00
N LEU A 24 8.30 4.77 7.39
CA LEU A 24 7.78 3.83 8.38
C LEU A 24 7.49 2.43 7.82
N GLY A 25 7.70 2.20 6.52
CA GLY A 25 7.52 0.88 5.91
C GLY A 25 6.08 0.54 5.52
N VAL A 26 5.20 1.54 5.33
CA VAL A 26 3.86 1.28 4.81
C VAL A 26 3.89 0.65 3.43
N ILE A 27 2.91 -0.22 3.15
CA ILE A 27 2.78 -0.87 1.86
C ILE A 27 1.97 0.02 0.92
N TRP A 28 2.58 0.45 -0.19
CA TRP A 28 1.92 1.26 -1.22
C TRP A 28 1.16 0.37 -2.18
N ALA A 29 -0.15 0.58 -2.32
CA ALA A 29 -0.99 -0.18 -3.26
C ALA A 29 -1.12 0.48 -4.65
N GLY A 30 -0.31 1.51 -4.94
CA GLY A 30 -0.26 2.19 -6.23
C GLY A 30 -1.61 2.73 -6.71
N THR A 31 -2.09 2.21 -7.84
CA THR A 31 -3.36 2.55 -8.50
C THR A 31 -4.50 1.58 -8.17
N LEU A 32 -4.25 0.59 -7.31
CA LEU A 32 -5.31 -0.34 -6.90
C LEU A 32 -6.41 0.40 -6.14
N THR A 33 -7.65 0.05 -6.45
CA THR A 33 -8.78 0.45 -5.62
C THR A 33 -8.65 -0.18 -4.23
N ALA A 34 -9.28 0.41 -3.23
CA ALA A 34 -9.25 -0.12 -1.86
C ALA A 34 -9.72 -1.59 -1.80
N ALA A 35 -10.76 -1.93 -2.57
CA ALA A 35 -11.26 -3.30 -2.67
C ALA A 35 -10.23 -4.27 -3.29
N LYS A 36 -9.59 -3.89 -4.40
CA LYS A 36 -8.56 -4.72 -5.05
C LYS A 36 -7.33 -4.92 -4.17
N ALA A 37 -6.87 -3.86 -3.50
CA ALA A 37 -5.76 -3.93 -2.57
C ALA A 37 -6.08 -4.85 -1.38
N ARG A 38 -7.29 -4.75 -0.81
CA ARG A 38 -7.75 -5.61 0.29
C ARG A 38 -7.82 -7.08 -0.13
N LEU A 39 -8.40 -7.37 -1.30
CA LEU A 39 -8.48 -8.74 -1.82
C LEU A 39 -7.09 -9.34 -2.04
N LYS A 40 -6.18 -8.58 -2.67
CA LYS A 40 -4.79 -9.01 -2.88
C LYS A 40 -4.09 -9.31 -1.55
N LEU A 41 -4.25 -8.45 -0.55
CA LEU A 41 -3.70 -8.67 0.78
C LEU A 41 -4.27 -9.94 1.44
N MET A 42 -5.59 -10.13 1.39
CA MET A 42 -6.24 -11.32 1.95
C MET A 42 -5.72 -12.62 1.32
N VAL A 43 -5.58 -12.65 -0.01
CA VAL A 43 -5.05 -13.82 -0.73
C VAL A 43 -3.59 -14.09 -0.34
N LEU A 44 -2.74 -13.06 -0.26
CA LEU A 44 -1.34 -13.22 0.11
C LEU A 44 -1.19 -13.75 1.55
N LEU A 45 -1.96 -13.19 2.49
CA LEU A 45 -1.96 -13.66 3.88
C LEU A 45 -2.47 -15.10 3.99
N ALA A 46 -3.51 -15.47 3.23
CA ALA A 46 -4.02 -16.83 3.20
C ALA A 46 -2.99 -17.84 2.65
N ASN A 47 -2.11 -17.40 1.74
CA ASN A 47 -0.99 -18.20 1.22
C ASN A 47 0.25 -18.18 2.14
N GLY A 48 0.16 -17.57 3.33
CA GLY A 48 1.26 -17.55 4.29
C GLY A 48 2.38 -16.55 4.00
N VAL A 49 2.17 -15.61 3.07
CA VAL A 49 3.14 -14.53 2.79
C VAL A 49 3.19 -13.56 3.98
N LYS A 50 4.39 -13.19 4.42
CA LYS A 50 4.60 -12.42 5.66
C LYS A 50 5.63 -11.31 5.49
N GLY A 51 5.59 -10.33 6.39
CA GLY A 51 6.63 -9.31 6.55
C GLY A 51 6.94 -8.55 5.26
N SER A 52 8.23 -8.43 4.96
CA SER A 52 8.75 -7.73 3.77
C SER A 52 8.30 -8.35 2.45
N ASP A 53 7.95 -9.64 2.42
CA ASP A 53 7.53 -10.30 1.18
C ASP A 53 6.21 -9.73 0.67
N LEU A 54 5.33 -9.29 1.57
CA LEU A 54 4.09 -8.59 1.20
C LEU A 54 4.40 -7.33 0.38
N GLN A 55 5.41 -6.55 0.77
CA GLN A 55 5.78 -5.33 0.03
C GLN A 55 6.19 -5.64 -1.42
N MET A 56 6.86 -6.79 -1.65
CA MET A 56 7.27 -7.19 -3.00
C MET A 56 6.09 -7.44 -3.92
N TYR A 57 5.00 -8.02 -3.40
CA TYR A 57 3.80 -8.25 -4.19
C TYR A 57 3.02 -6.96 -4.50
N PHE A 58 3.20 -5.88 -3.75
CA PHE A 58 2.48 -4.61 -3.95
C PHE A 58 3.23 -3.57 -4.80
N LYS A 59 4.39 -3.93 -5.38
CA LYS A 59 5.08 -3.11 -6.40
C LYS A 59 4.22 -2.87 -7.64
#